data_AF-A0A846USN5-F1
#
_entry.id   AF-A0A846USN5-F1
#
_cell.length_a   1.000
_cell.length_b   1.000
_cell.length_c   1.000
_cell.angle_alpha   90.00
_cell.angle_beta   90.00
_cell.angle_gamma   90.00
#
_symmetry.space_group_name_H-M   'P 1'
#
loop_
_entity.id
_entity.type
_entity.pdbx_description
1 polymer ?
#
loop_
_entity_poly.entity_id
_entity_poly.type
_entity_poly.pdbx_seq_one_letter_code
_entity_poly.pdbx_strand_id
1 'polypeptide(L)'
;MVDIFFYETDKPYGCFSNFSRHSVLIEGRVWSTTEHFFQAAKFSDAADVDAVADARTPFLAAQLGRERHRSFRPEWNVLRDGVMLKALRAKFEQHPALAAALASTGSATLVEHTKNDRYWADGGDGSGRNRLGELLEQVRAELAPWPVPFQVPPWLAHPDIEPSDMFWRMGRGEDVLSRAQRFHTSLAGEAKLHFDAYFPVPVMWQLAWPDSEVRSGA
;
A
#
# COMPACT_ATOMS: atom_id res chain seq x y z
N MET A 1 -12.68 12.13 -0.46
CA MET A 1 -11.61 11.13 -0.71
C MET A 1 -11.28 10.51 0.63
N VAL A 2 -10.92 9.23 0.64
CA VAL A 2 -10.53 8.48 1.85
C VAL A 2 -9.06 8.18 1.76
N ASP A 3 -8.38 8.28 2.89
CA ASP A 3 -6.95 8.00 3.00
C ASP A 3 -6.75 6.57 3.52
N ILE A 4 -5.89 5.82 2.85
CA ILE A 4 -5.40 4.51 3.26
C ILE A 4 -3.98 4.70 3.80
N PHE A 5 -3.85 4.59 5.13
CA PHE A 5 -2.57 4.68 5.81
C PHE A 5 -1.91 3.30 5.83
N PHE A 6 -0.65 3.23 5.45
CA PHE A 6 0.16 2.01 5.51
C PHE A 6 1.57 2.35 6.03
N TYR A 7 2.22 1.40 6.68
CA TYR A 7 3.61 1.57 7.14
C TYR A 7 4.26 0.22 7.46
N GLU A 8 3.73 -0.47 8.47
CA GLU A 8 4.24 -1.76 8.94
C GLU A 8 3.90 -2.87 7.93
N THR A 9 4.88 -3.73 7.64
CA THR A 9 4.77 -4.75 6.58
C THR A 9 3.79 -5.88 6.90
N ASP A 10 3.48 -6.10 8.17
CA ASP A 10 2.55 -7.11 8.69
C ASP A 10 1.13 -6.56 8.93
N LYS A 11 0.92 -5.26 8.71
CA LYS A 11 -0.40 -4.61 8.79
C LYS A 11 -1.09 -4.60 7.43
N PRO A 12 -2.41 -4.33 7.37
CA PRO A 12 -3.13 -4.21 6.10
C PRO A 12 -2.45 -3.19 5.19
N TYR A 13 -2.37 -3.49 3.89
CA TYR A 13 -1.62 -2.72 2.90
C TYR A 13 -0.12 -2.54 3.21
N GLY A 14 0.43 -3.26 4.19
CA GLY A 14 1.87 -3.32 4.47
C GLY A 14 2.69 -3.83 3.29
N CYS A 15 2.05 -4.54 2.36
CA CYS A 15 2.62 -4.94 1.08
C CYS A 15 2.99 -3.74 0.19
N PHE A 16 2.49 -2.52 0.43
CA PHE A 16 2.88 -1.31 -0.30
C PHE A 16 4.20 -0.71 0.19
N SER A 17 4.61 -1.02 1.43
CA SER A 17 5.91 -0.60 1.96
C SER A 17 7.08 -1.14 1.13
N ASN A 18 8.15 -0.36 1.02
CA ASN A 18 9.39 -0.79 0.37
C ASN A 18 10.15 -1.86 1.17
N PHE A 19 9.79 -2.02 2.44
CA PHE A 19 10.33 -3.04 3.33
C PHE A 19 9.62 -4.39 3.19
N SER A 20 8.50 -4.44 2.44
CA SER A 20 7.79 -5.71 2.19
C SER A 20 8.71 -6.70 1.46
N ARG A 21 8.69 -7.97 1.87
CA ARG A 21 9.56 -9.04 1.35
C ARG A 21 9.06 -9.60 0.01
N HIS A 22 9.00 -8.73 -0.99
CA HIS A 22 8.68 -9.08 -2.36
C HIS A 22 9.91 -8.82 -3.22
N SER A 23 10.52 -9.89 -3.71
CA SER A 23 11.72 -9.78 -4.52
C SER A 23 11.41 -9.19 -5.89
N VAL A 24 12.35 -8.45 -6.46
CA VAL A 24 12.18 -7.82 -7.77
C VAL A 24 13.41 -8.07 -8.65
N LEU A 25 13.19 -8.47 -9.89
CA LEU A 25 14.21 -8.55 -10.92
C LEU A 25 14.33 -7.20 -11.62
N ILE A 26 15.46 -6.51 -11.44
CA ILE A 26 15.72 -5.21 -12.07
C ILE A 26 17.12 -5.23 -12.66
N GLU A 27 17.24 -4.91 -13.96
CA GLU A 27 18.52 -4.87 -14.68
C GLU A 27 19.32 -6.18 -14.59
N GLY A 28 18.61 -7.32 -14.64
CA GLY A 28 19.23 -8.64 -14.58
C GLY A 28 19.66 -9.11 -13.19
N ARG A 29 19.46 -8.30 -12.15
CA ARG A 29 19.71 -8.67 -10.74
C ARG A 29 18.42 -8.84 -9.96
N VAL A 30 18.35 -9.90 -9.17
CA VAL A 30 17.26 -10.11 -8.19
C VAL A 30 17.60 -9.36 -6.91
N TRP A 31 16.67 -8.54 -6.46
CA TRP A 31 16.75 -7.78 -5.22
C TRP A 31 15.73 -8.32 -4.22
N SER A 32 16.14 -8.53 -2.96
CA SER A 32 15.27 -9.09 -1.93
C SER A 32 14.04 -8.24 -1.63
N THR A 33 14.16 -6.91 -1.72
CA THR A 33 13.06 -5.94 -1.63
C THR A 33 13.36 -4.72 -2.50
N THR A 34 12.35 -3.86 -2.73
CA THR A 34 12.56 -2.57 -3.40
C THR A 34 13.50 -1.66 -2.61
N GLU A 35 13.53 -1.76 -1.27
CA GLU A 35 14.50 -1.06 -0.43
C GLU A 35 15.95 -1.42 -0.77
N HIS A 36 16.26 -2.70 -1.06
CA HIS A 36 17.63 -3.10 -1.41
C HIS A 36 18.07 -2.43 -2.72
N PHE A 37 17.23 -2.48 -3.75
CA PHE A 37 17.50 -1.81 -5.02
C PHE A 37 17.67 -0.29 -4.83
N PHE A 38 16.77 0.35 -4.09
CA PHE A 38 16.79 1.78 -3.86
C PHE A 38 18.06 2.23 -3.12
N GLN A 39 18.46 1.51 -2.08
CA GLN A 39 19.66 1.84 -1.30
C GLN A 39 20.93 1.56 -2.10
N ALA A 40 20.98 0.47 -2.88
CA ALA A 40 22.13 0.16 -3.71
C ALA A 40 22.34 1.19 -4.84
N ALA A 41 21.25 1.72 -5.41
CA ALA A 41 21.30 2.73 -6.45
C ALA A 41 21.94 4.07 -6.02
N LYS A 42 22.14 4.28 -4.71
CA LYS A 42 22.89 5.44 -4.18
C LYS A 42 24.37 5.40 -4.55
N PHE A 43 24.91 4.21 -4.79
CA PHE A 43 26.33 3.99 -4.94
C PHE A 43 26.74 3.84 -6.41
N SER A 44 27.99 4.19 -6.70
CA SER A 44 28.65 3.93 -7.99
C SER A 44 29.66 2.79 -7.87
N ASP A 45 30.19 2.53 -6.67
CA ASP A 45 31.13 1.46 -6.39
C ASP A 45 30.39 0.12 -6.31
N ALA A 46 30.89 -0.89 -7.05
CA ALA A 46 30.29 -2.21 -7.09
C ALA A 46 30.31 -2.91 -5.72
N ALA A 47 31.36 -2.70 -4.91
CA ALA A 47 31.45 -3.31 -3.59
C ALA A 47 30.38 -2.78 -2.63
N ASP A 48 30.06 -1.49 -2.71
CA ASP A 48 28.97 -0.88 -1.92
C ASP A 48 27.60 -1.37 -2.40
N VAL A 49 27.40 -1.46 -3.72
CA VAL A 49 26.19 -2.01 -4.32
C VAL A 49 25.96 -3.45 -3.86
N ASP A 50 26.99 -4.29 -3.90
CA ASP A 50 26.92 -5.69 -3.50
C ASP A 50 26.69 -5.84 -2.00
N ALA A 51 27.36 -5.04 -1.16
CA ALA A 51 27.13 -5.05 0.29
C ALA A 51 25.68 -4.75 0.67
N VAL A 52 25.03 -3.81 -0.04
CA VAL A 52 23.60 -3.50 0.17
C VAL A 52 22.72 -4.62 -0.36
N ALA A 53 23.02 -5.16 -1.53
CA ALA A 53 22.25 -6.24 -2.15
C ALA A 53 22.24 -7.51 -1.30
N ASP A 54 23.38 -7.84 -0.69
CA ASP A 54 23.59 -9.04 0.13
C ASP A 54 23.12 -8.86 1.59
N ALA A 55 22.62 -7.68 1.94
CA ALA A 55 22.05 -7.43 3.26
C ALA A 55 20.90 -8.40 3.54
N ARG A 56 20.89 -8.98 4.75
CA ARG A 56 19.89 -10.01 5.12
C ARG A 56 18.48 -9.45 5.29
N THR A 57 18.36 -8.15 5.52
CA THR A 57 17.08 -7.49 5.82
C THR A 57 17.02 -6.11 5.18
N PRO A 58 15.82 -5.61 4.82
CA PRO A 58 15.65 -4.26 4.31
C PRO A 58 16.12 -3.20 5.31
N PHE A 59 16.03 -3.47 6.61
CA PHE A 59 16.56 -2.60 7.65
C PHE A 59 18.09 -2.46 7.55
N LEU A 60 18.81 -3.57 7.37
CA LEU A 60 20.27 -3.54 7.19
C LEU A 60 20.64 -2.84 5.87
N ALA A 61 19.93 -3.11 4.78
CA ALA A 61 20.13 -2.39 3.51
C ALA A 61 19.96 -0.87 3.69
N ALA A 62 18.91 -0.44 4.39
CA ALA A 62 18.66 0.97 4.71
C ALA A 62 19.74 1.57 5.63
N GLN A 63 20.27 0.80 6.57
CA GLN A 63 21.38 1.23 7.43
C GLN A 63 22.64 1.48 6.60
N LEU A 64 23.05 0.52 5.77
CA LEU A 64 24.22 0.64 4.88
C LEU A 64 24.07 1.83 3.93
N GLY A 65 22.89 2.01 3.34
CA GLY A 65 22.58 3.14 2.45
C GLY A 65 22.46 4.51 3.13
N ARG A 66 22.63 4.59 4.45
CA ARG A 66 22.70 5.84 5.23
C ARG A 66 24.12 6.12 5.77
N GLU A 67 25.06 5.21 5.57
CA GLU A 67 26.43 5.38 6.07
C GLU A 67 27.16 6.51 5.33
N ARG A 68 27.40 7.61 6.05
CA ARG A 68 27.94 8.85 5.48
C ARG A 68 29.38 8.79 4.98
N HIS A 69 30.12 7.74 5.33
CA HIS A 69 31.51 7.58 4.89
C HIS A 69 31.63 7.01 3.47
N ARG A 70 30.53 6.52 2.90
CA ARG A 70 30.48 5.97 1.53
C ARG A 70 30.17 7.07 0.52
N SER A 71 30.67 6.92 -0.70
CA SER A 71 30.50 7.92 -1.75
C SER A 71 29.15 7.75 -2.45
N PHE A 72 28.20 8.64 -2.17
CA PHE A 72 26.92 8.67 -2.88
C PHE A 72 27.08 9.33 -4.24
N ARG A 73 26.22 8.94 -5.19
CA ARG A 73 26.07 9.66 -6.47
C ARG A 73 25.76 11.14 -6.19
N PRO A 74 26.52 12.09 -6.77
CA PRO A 74 26.29 13.52 -6.53
C PRO A 74 24.85 13.99 -6.81
N GLU A 75 24.22 13.40 -7.83
CA GLU A 75 22.87 13.73 -8.30
C GLU A 75 21.76 12.94 -7.57
N TRP A 76 22.05 12.22 -6.48
CA TRP A 76 21.11 11.29 -5.85
C TRP A 76 19.74 11.92 -5.51
N ASN A 77 19.74 13.16 -5.02
CA ASN A 77 18.49 13.85 -4.65
C ASN A 77 17.54 14.06 -5.84
N VAL A 78 18.08 14.17 -7.06
CA VAL A 78 17.31 14.30 -8.30
C VAL A 78 16.87 12.91 -8.79
N LEU A 79 17.73 11.89 -8.63
CA LEU A 79 17.49 10.54 -9.15
C LEU A 79 16.53 9.70 -8.30
N ARG A 80 16.46 9.95 -6.98
CA ARG A 80 15.78 9.07 -6.01
C ARG A 80 14.33 8.74 -6.35
N ASP A 81 13.56 9.71 -6.86
CA ASP A 81 12.15 9.50 -7.23
C ASP A 81 12.03 8.56 -8.42
N GLY A 82 12.87 8.75 -9.45
CA GLY A 82 12.89 7.88 -10.62
C GLY A 82 13.35 6.45 -10.29
N VAL A 83 14.33 6.32 -9.38
CA VAL A 83 14.79 5.02 -8.88
C VAL A 83 13.67 4.31 -8.11
N MET A 84 12.99 5.02 -7.20
CA MET A 84 11.89 4.45 -6.43
C MET A 84 10.74 4.02 -7.35
N LEU A 85 10.32 4.89 -8.28
CA LEU A 85 9.27 4.59 -9.24
C LEU A 85 9.59 3.35 -10.08
N LYS A 86 10.84 3.19 -10.53
CA LYS A 86 11.30 1.99 -11.24
C LYS A 86 11.17 0.74 -10.37
N ALA A 87 11.54 0.82 -9.10
CA ALA A 87 11.43 -0.29 -8.16
C ALA A 87 9.96 -0.70 -7.93
N LEU A 88 9.08 0.28 -7.75
CA LEU A 88 7.65 0.06 -7.54
C LEU A 88 7.01 -0.56 -8.79
N ARG A 89 7.29 -0.03 -9.99
CA ARG A 89 6.80 -0.61 -11.24
C ARG A 89 7.19 -2.09 -11.35
N ALA A 90 8.47 -2.41 -11.16
CA ALA A 90 8.94 -3.79 -11.19
C ALA A 90 8.22 -4.67 -10.16
N LYS A 91 8.00 -4.17 -8.94
CA LYS A 91 7.27 -4.89 -7.89
C LYS A 91 5.83 -5.21 -8.30
N PHE A 92 5.06 -4.23 -8.74
CA PHE A 92 3.65 -4.46 -9.07
C PHE A 92 3.49 -5.20 -10.41
N GLU A 93 4.41 -5.06 -11.35
CA GLU A 93 4.45 -5.86 -12.58
C GLU A 93 4.72 -7.35 -12.30
N GLN A 94 5.67 -7.64 -11.40
CA GLN A 94 6.12 -9.02 -11.12
C GLN A 94 5.26 -9.73 -10.08
N HIS A 95 4.42 -9.00 -9.32
CA HIS A 95 3.55 -9.56 -8.28
C HIS A 95 2.07 -9.21 -8.54
N PRO A 96 1.36 -9.98 -9.40
CA PRO A 96 -0.01 -9.69 -9.82
C PRO A 96 -1.01 -9.55 -8.67
N ALA A 97 -0.83 -10.31 -7.59
CA ALA A 97 -1.69 -10.21 -6.41
C ALA A 97 -1.56 -8.85 -5.71
N LEU A 98 -0.35 -8.28 -5.66
CA LEU A 98 -0.15 -6.93 -5.14
C LEU A 98 -0.67 -5.85 -6.09
N ALA A 99 -0.53 -6.06 -7.40
CA ALA A 99 -1.13 -5.15 -8.39
C ALA A 99 -2.65 -5.11 -8.27
N ALA A 100 -3.30 -6.26 -8.06
CA ALA A 100 -4.73 -6.32 -7.78
C ALA A 100 -5.10 -5.54 -6.50
N ALA A 101 -4.33 -5.71 -5.42
CA ALA A 101 -4.54 -4.97 -4.17
C ALA A 101 -4.33 -3.45 -4.34
N LEU A 102 -3.35 -3.03 -5.15
CA LEU A 102 -3.11 -1.62 -5.46
C LEU A 102 -4.24 -1.04 -6.32
N ALA A 103 -4.64 -1.74 -7.38
CA ALA A 103 -5.73 -1.34 -8.27
C ALA A 103 -7.07 -1.23 -7.52
N SER A 104 -7.35 -2.15 -6.59
CA SER A 104 -8.59 -2.14 -5.82
C SER A 104 -8.74 -0.94 -4.88
N THR A 105 -7.65 -0.22 -4.56
CA THR A 105 -7.73 1.04 -3.79
C THR A 105 -8.41 2.18 -4.56
N GLY A 106 -8.60 2.04 -5.87
CA GLY A 106 -9.36 2.98 -6.70
C GLY A 106 -8.84 4.40 -6.60
N SER A 107 -9.67 5.34 -6.13
CA SER A 107 -9.34 6.75 -5.97
C SER A 107 -8.98 7.13 -4.53
N ALA A 108 -8.67 6.16 -3.66
CA ALA A 108 -8.20 6.45 -2.30
C ALA A 108 -6.81 7.08 -2.34
N THR A 109 -6.54 8.00 -1.42
CA THR A 109 -5.19 8.53 -1.22
C THR A 109 -4.37 7.46 -0.50
N LEU A 110 -3.16 7.18 -0.97
CA LEU A 110 -2.25 6.25 -0.31
C LEU A 110 -1.25 7.05 0.52
N VAL A 111 -1.16 6.76 1.82
CA VAL A 111 -0.32 7.53 2.73
C VAL A 111 0.62 6.60 3.49
N GLU A 112 1.93 6.77 3.27
CA GLU A 112 2.91 6.15 4.14
C GLU A 112 2.94 6.91 5.47
N HIS A 113 2.46 6.27 6.55
CA HIS A 113 2.21 6.96 7.82
C HIS A 113 3.31 6.67 8.85
N THR A 114 4.28 7.59 8.97
CA THR A 114 5.35 7.46 9.96
C THR A 114 5.97 8.78 10.35
N LYS A 115 6.34 8.90 11.63
CA LYS A 115 7.04 10.07 12.18
C LYS A 115 8.52 10.16 11.77
N ASN A 116 9.05 9.07 11.21
CA ASN A 116 10.49 8.92 10.98
C ASN A 116 10.95 9.44 9.61
N ASP A 117 10.02 9.72 8.70
CA ASP A 117 10.33 10.21 7.36
C ASP A 117 9.33 11.29 6.93
N ARG A 118 9.82 12.43 6.46
CA ARG A 118 9.00 13.55 5.98
C ARG A 118 9.07 13.75 4.47
N TYR A 119 9.89 12.96 3.78
CA TYR A 119 10.01 13.00 2.33
C TYR A 119 9.18 11.90 1.68
N TRP A 120 9.43 10.65 2.06
CA TRP A 120 8.69 9.51 1.52
C TRP A 120 7.32 9.36 2.16
N ALA A 121 7.22 9.72 3.44
CA ALA A 121 6.02 9.63 4.25
C ALA A 121 5.45 10.99 4.65
N ASP A 122 4.34 10.96 5.40
CA ASP A 122 3.58 12.11 5.87
C ASP A 122 4.13 12.75 7.16
N GLY A 123 5.22 12.24 7.73
CA GLY A 123 5.77 12.74 8.99
C GLY A 123 4.93 12.41 10.25
N GLY A 124 3.88 11.59 10.11
CA GLY A 124 2.96 11.17 11.17
C GLY A 124 1.95 12.24 11.60
N ASP A 125 2.10 13.47 11.13
CA ASP A 125 1.20 14.61 11.38
C ASP A 125 0.63 15.21 10.08
N GLY A 126 0.93 14.60 8.93
CA GLY A 126 0.53 15.09 7.60
C GLY A 126 1.43 16.19 7.03
N SER A 127 2.48 16.63 7.74
CA SER A 127 3.38 17.70 7.27
C SER A 127 4.45 17.22 6.26
N GLY A 128 4.64 15.91 6.15
CA GLY A 128 5.55 15.28 5.20
C GLY A 128 5.01 15.31 3.77
N ARG A 129 5.89 15.04 2.80
CA ARG A 129 5.55 15.10 1.37
C ARG A 129 4.79 13.87 0.87
N ASN A 130 4.82 12.75 1.60
CA ASN A 130 4.18 11.50 1.20
C ASN A 130 4.53 11.05 -0.24
N ARG A 131 5.79 11.26 -0.68
CA ARG A 131 6.19 10.94 -2.06
C ARG A 131 6.03 9.46 -2.40
N LEU A 132 6.13 8.56 -1.43
CA LEU A 132 5.91 7.13 -1.69
C LEU A 132 4.45 6.88 -2.10
N GLY A 133 3.50 7.46 -1.36
CA GLY A 133 2.09 7.41 -1.68
C GLY A 133 1.80 7.91 -3.10
N GLU A 134 2.30 9.10 -3.43
CA GLU A 134 2.12 9.70 -4.76
C GLU A 134 2.69 8.81 -5.89
N LEU A 135 3.85 8.19 -5.69
CA LEU A 135 4.43 7.27 -6.67
C LEU A 135 3.63 5.96 -6.78
N LEU A 136 3.08 5.44 -5.69
CA LEU A 136 2.19 4.27 -5.72
C LEU A 136 0.90 4.58 -6.49
N GLU A 137 0.34 5.78 -6.30
CA GLU A 137 -0.84 6.23 -7.06
C GLU A 137 -0.53 6.41 -8.54
N GLN A 138 0.67 6.87 -8.87
CA GLN A 138 1.15 6.90 -10.25
C GLN A 138 1.24 5.49 -10.83
N VAL A 139 1.85 4.53 -10.13
CA VAL A 139 1.90 3.13 -10.58
C VAL A 139 0.49 2.55 -10.72
N ARG A 140 -0.42 2.83 -9.78
CA ARG A 140 -1.83 2.43 -9.84
C ARG A 140 -2.52 2.91 -11.11
N ALA A 141 -2.25 4.16 -11.53
CA ALA A 141 -2.82 4.72 -12.75
C ALA A 141 -2.28 4.06 -14.03
N GLU A 142 -1.13 3.39 -13.96
CA GLU A 142 -0.53 2.62 -15.06
C GLU A 142 -1.08 1.19 -15.13
N LEU A 143 -1.72 0.69 -14.07
CA LEU A 143 -2.36 -0.62 -14.05
C LEU A 143 -3.73 -0.61 -14.74
N ALA A 144 -4.22 -1.80 -15.10
CA ALA A 144 -5.62 -1.95 -15.48
C ALA A 144 -6.52 -1.53 -14.30
N PRO A 145 -7.52 -0.66 -14.52
CA PRO A 145 -8.39 -0.20 -13.45
C PRO A 145 -9.21 -1.36 -12.87
N TRP A 146 -9.48 -1.30 -11.57
CA TRP A 146 -10.40 -2.26 -10.96
C TRP A 146 -11.80 -2.09 -11.57
N PRO A 147 -12.50 -3.19 -11.94
CA PRO A 147 -13.75 -3.11 -12.68
C PRO A 147 -14.89 -2.43 -11.92
N VAL A 148 -14.81 -2.37 -10.59
CA VAL A 148 -15.82 -1.72 -9.73
C VAL A 148 -15.18 -0.54 -9.00
N PRO A 149 -15.80 0.66 -8.99
CA PRO A 149 -15.24 1.80 -8.26
C PRO A 149 -15.10 1.51 -6.76
N PHE A 150 -13.98 1.91 -6.17
CA PHE A 150 -13.74 1.79 -4.74
C PHE A 150 -14.91 2.35 -3.93
N GLN A 151 -15.37 1.58 -2.95
CA GLN A 151 -16.42 1.99 -2.02
C GLN A 151 -15.90 1.95 -0.59
N VAL A 152 -16.20 3.01 0.14
CA VAL A 152 -15.99 3.07 1.58
C VAL A 152 -17.05 2.20 2.25
N PRO A 153 -16.70 1.42 3.30
CA PRO A 153 -17.69 0.65 4.03
C PRO A 153 -18.83 1.52 4.59
N PRO A 154 -20.09 1.02 4.61
CA PRO A 154 -21.25 1.78 5.07
C PRO A 154 -21.10 2.34 6.49
N TRP A 155 -20.49 1.61 7.41
CA TRP A 155 -20.27 2.05 8.80
C TRP A 155 -19.25 3.18 8.96
N LEU A 156 -18.44 3.44 7.94
CA LEU A 156 -17.55 4.61 7.89
C LEU A 156 -18.20 5.76 7.11
N ALA A 157 -18.95 5.45 6.05
CA ALA A 157 -19.65 6.46 5.26
C ALA A 157 -20.85 7.08 6.01
N HIS A 158 -21.53 6.28 6.85
CA HIS A 158 -22.72 6.65 7.61
C HIS A 158 -22.64 6.09 9.04
N PRO A 159 -21.73 6.59 9.89
CA PRO A 159 -21.47 6.03 11.22
C PRO A 159 -22.68 6.14 12.17
N ASP A 160 -23.54 7.14 11.95
CA ASP A 160 -24.70 7.42 12.80
C ASP A 160 -25.96 6.62 12.42
N ILE A 161 -25.89 5.77 11.38
CA ILE A 161 -27.04 5.02 10.88
C ILE A 161 -26.83 3.52 11.13
N GLU A 162 -27.68 2.95 11.98
CA GLU A 162 -27.65 1.52 12.27
C GLU A 162 -28.00 0.66 11.05
N PRO A 163 -27.45 -0.56 10.91
CA PRO A 163 -27.70 -1.43 9.75
C PRO A 163 -29.16 -1.89 9.63
N SER A 164 -29.94 -1.82 10.71
CA SER A 164 -31.37 -2.15 10.75
C SER A 164 -32.28 -1.01 10.26
N ASP A 165 -31.75 0.21 10.14
CA ASP A 165 -32.52 1.41 9.80
C ASP A 165 -33.16 1.31 8.40
N MET A 166 -34.35 1.89 8.25
CA MET A 166 -35.08 1.93 6.97
C MET A 166 -34.31 2.66 5.87
N PHE A 167 -33.38 3.56 6.23
CA PHE A 167 -32.47 4.25 5.31
C PHE A 167 -31.80 3.28 4.34
N TRP A 168 -31.30 2.13 4.84
CA TRP A 168 -30.59 1.14 4.03
C TRP A 168 -31.49 0.36 3.07
N ARG A 169 -32.81 0.48 3.22
CA ARG A 169 -33.82 -0.25 2.43
C ARG A 169 -34.56 0.64 1.45
N MET A 170 -34.20 1.94 1.36
CA MET A 170 -34.94 2.91 0.58
C MET A 170 -34.03 3.98 -0.04
N GLY A 171 -34.15 4.18 -1.35
CA GLY A 171 -33.56 5.33 -2.05
C GLY A 171 -32.04 5.41 -1.88
N ARG A 172 -31.53 6.55 -1.40
CA ARG A 172 -30.09 6.82 -1.35
C ARG A 172 -29.30 5.83 -0.48
N GLY A 173 -29.87 5.33 0.62
CA GLY A 173 -29.16 4.39 1.49
C GLY A 173 -29.02 3.01 0.85
N GLU A 174 -30.07 2.55 0.18
CA GLU A 174 -30.05 1.32 -0.62
C GLU A 174 -28.98 1.39 -1.73
N ASP A 175 -28.85 2.53 -2.42
CA ASP A 175 -27.83 2.75 -3.45
C ASP A 175 -26.40 2.71 -2.89
N VAL A 176 -26.18 3.26 -1.70
CA VAL A 176 -24.87 3.23 -1.03
C VAL A 176 -24.51 1.80 -0.63
N LEU A 177 -25.42 1.10 0.06
CA LEU A 177 -25.20 -0.28 0.49
C LEU A 177 -24.97 -1.21 -0.70
N SER A 178 -25.81 -1.11 -1.74
CA SER A 178 -25.70 -1.94 -2.95
C SER A 178 -24.40 -1.72 -3.72
N ARG A 179 -23.88 -0.47 -3.76
CA ARG A 179 -22.56 -0.20 -4.34
C ARG A 179 -21.46 -0.80 -3.49
N ALA A 180 -21.51 -0.59 -2.18
CA ALA A 180 -20.50 -1.06 -1.25
C ALA A 180 -20.38 -2.60 -1.24
N GLN A 181 -21.52 -3.31 -1.22
CA GLN A 181 -21.58 -4.76 -1.33
C GLN A 181 -21.03 -5.25 -2.68
N ARG A 182 -21.44 -4.65 -3.80
CA ARG A 182 -20.91 -5.01 -5.13
C ARG A 182 -19.40 -4.84 -5.23
N PHE A 183 -18.86 -3.75 -4.67
CA PHE A 183 -17.42 -3.54 -4.62
C PHE A 183 -16.75 -4.62 -3.76
N HIS A 184 -17.23 -4.87 -2.55
CA HIS A 184 -16.67 -5.87 -1.65
C HIS A 184 -16.68 -7.29 -2.24
N THR A 185 -17.80 -7.72 -2.83
CA THR A 185 -17.92 -9.03 -3.49
C THR A 185 -17.05 -9.13 -4.75
N SER A 186 -16.67 -8.01 -5.37
CA SER A 186 -15.72 -8.02 -6.50
C SER A 186 -14.29 -8.32 -6.04
N LEU A 187 -13.93 -8.01 -4.79
CA LEU A 187 -12.58 -8.22 -4.27
C LEU A 187 -12.27 -9.71 -4.12
N ALA A 188 -11.03 -10.09 -4.41
CA ALA A 188 -10.53 -11.45 -4.24
C ALA A 188 -9.05 -11.46 -3.83
N GLY A 189 -8.59 -12.57 -3.26
CA GLY A 189 -7.19 -12.75 -2.86
C GLY A 189 -6.68 -11.64 -1.94
N GLU A 190 -5.46 -11.16 -2.21
CA GLU A 190 -4.80 -10.11 -1.42
C GLU A 190 -5.60 -8.81 -1.33
N ALA A 191 -6.33 -8.44 -2.40
CA ALA A 191 -7.16 -7.23 -2.39
C ALA A 191 -8.27 -7.32 -1.32
N LYS A 192 -8.94 -8.47 -1.23
CA LYS A 192 -9.98 -8.72 -0.23
C LYS A 192 -9.39 -8.82 1.18
N LEU A 193 -8.27 -9.53 1.33
CA LEU A 193 -7.57 -9.67 2.61
C LEU A 193 -7.16 -8.32 3.20
N HIS A 194 -6.55 -7.45 2.39
CA HIS A 194 -6.15 -6.13 2.85
C HIS A 194 -7.34 -5.21 3.12
N PHE A 195 -8.39 -5.25 2.29
CA PHE A 195 -9.60 -4.45 2.52
C PHE A 195 -10.30 -4.86 3.83
N ASP A 196 -10.57 -6.14 4.03
CA ASP A 196 -11.28 -6.64 5.21
C ASP A 196 -10.48 -6.43 6.50
N ALA A 197 -9.15 -6.55 6.43
CA ALA A 197 -8.29 -6.30 7.58
C ALA A 197 -8.13 -4.81 7.92
N TYR A 198 -8.16 -3.92 6.91
CA TYR A 198 -8.10 -2.47 7.12
C TYR A 198 -9.45 -1.88 7.56
N PHE A 199 -10.55 -2.46 7.07
CA PHE A 199 -11.92 -2.05 7.38
C PHE A 199 -12.66 -3.19 8.10
N PRO A 200 -12.36 -3.44 9.38
CA PRO A 200 -13.01 -4.52 10.11
C PRO A 200 -14.51 -4.27 10.22
N VAL A 201 -15.31 -5.32 9.96
CA VAL A 201 -16.77 -5.27 10.04
C VAL A 201 -17.18 -5.15 11.52
N PRO A 202 -17.88 -4.07 11.94
CA PRO A 202 -18.38 -3.95 13.29
C PRO A 202 -19.41 -5.06 13.61
N VAL A 203 -19.52 -5.46 14.88
CA VAL A 203 -20.43 -6.55 15.31
C VAL A 203 -21.86 -6.36 14.81
N MET A 204 -22.40 -5.14 14.92
CA MET A 204 -23.75 -4.82 14.45
C MET A 204 -23.96 -5.02 12.94
N TRP A 205 -22.89 -4.95 12.14
CA TRP A 205 -22.92 -5.10 10.68
C TRP A 205 -22.71 -6.55 10.19
N GLN A 206 -22.35 -7.49 11.07
CA GLN A 206 -22.01 -8.87 10.70
C GLN A 206 -23.15 -9.69 10.06
N LEU A 207 -24.41 -9.28 10.23
CA LEU A 207 -25.55 -9.94 9.58
C LEU A 207 -26.00 -9.24 8.29
N ALA A 208 -25.52 -8.02 8.04
CA ALA A 208 -25.92 -7.18 6.92
C ALA A 208 -24.80 -7.03 5.86
N TRP A 209 -23.57 -7.43 6.18
CA TRP A 209 -22.42 -7.34 5.31
C TRP A 209 -22.08 -8.71 4.68
N PRO A 210 -21.65 -8.78 3.40
CA PRO A 210 -21.26 -10.04 2.78
C PRO A 210 -20.04 -10.67 3.47
N ASP A 211 -20.00 -12.01 3.53
CA ASP A 211 -18.87 -12.80 4.04
C ASP A 211 -18.36 -12.44 5.44
N SER A 212 -19.15 -11.75 6.26
CA SER A 212 -18.84 -11.58 7.68
C SER A 212 -19.13 -12.88 8.41
N GLU A 213 -18.17 -13.80 8.38
CA GLU A 213 -18.18 -14.93 9.29
C GLU A 213 -18.31 -14.40 10.72
N VAL A 214 -19.34 -14.84 11.43
CA VAL A 214 -19.41 -14.71 12.88
C VAL A 214 -18.21 -15.51 13.40
N ARG A 215 -17.11 -14.82 13.73
CA ARG A 215 -16.10 -15.41 14.61
C ARG A 215 -16.76 -15.56 15.97
N SER A 216 -17.54 -16.64 16.12
CA SER A 216 -18.00 -17.14 17.40
C SER A 216 -16.74 -17.36 18.23
N GLY A 217 -16.56 -16.51 19.24
CA GLY A 217 -15.48 -16.64 20.20
C GLY A 217 -15.50 -18.04 20.81
N ALA A 218 -14.32 -18.65 20.86
CA ALA A 218 -14.03 -19.74 21.78
C ALA A 218 -13.89 -19.17 23.21
#